data_AF-A0A381S7P8-F1
#
_entry.id   AF-A0A381S7P8-F1
#
_cell.length_a   1.000
_cell.length_b   1.000
_cell.length_c   1.000
_cell.angle_alpha   90.00
_cell.angle_beta   90.00
_cell.angle_gamma   90.00
#
_symmetry.space_group_name_H-M   'P 1'
#
loop_
_entity.id
_entity.type
_entity.pdbx_description
1 polymer ?
#
loop_
_entity_poly.entity_id
_entity_poly.type
_entity_poly.pdbx_seq_one_letter_code
_entity_poly.pdbx_strand_id
1 'polypeptide(L)'
;MDPRNLDLTHNLEIVNARIKDRIILPDEFFLVDLYVKIKSRFTLKEWLMIGGITIFITVILFLLSKIYIFNNFILERSILFLIVLVTIEHGIILDRFFDENDNKLGIIIDNEVDAYSGPFYGDNSILFKINEGTIVRLSQLQKNWLEIILLDGNRAWIPLEKIRFL
;
A
#
# COMPACT_ATOMS: atom_id res chain seq x y z
N MET A 1 2.06 5.40 5.68
CA MET A 1 2.40 4.93 7.05
C MET A 1 3.91 5.00 7.23
N ASP A 2 4.42 5.49 8.37
CA ASP A 2 5.86 5.49 8.66
C ASP A 2 6.28 4.12 9.25
N PRO A 3 7.07 3.31 8.52
CA PRO A 3 7.45 1.98 8.97
C PRO A 3 8.43 1.97 10.15
N ARG A 4 8.98 3.13 10.53
CA ARG A 4 9.95 3.26 11.63
C ARG A 4 9.32 3.88 12.88
N ASN A 5 7.98 3.97 12.93
CA ASN A 5 7.28 4.48 14.10
C ASN A 5 7.32 3.47 15.25
N LEU A 6 8.04 3.83 16.32
CA LEU A 6 8.25 3.01 17.52
C LEU A 6 6.95 2.66 18.25
N ASP A 7 5.96 3.55 18.21
CA ASP A 7 4.66 3.34 18.86
C ASP A 7 3.85 2.26 18.13
N LEU A 8 3.93 2.21 16.79
CA LEU A 8 3.28 1.18 15.99
C LEU A 8 3.88 -0.20 16.28
N THR A 9 5.20 -0.30 16.37
CA THR A 9 5.87 -1.57 16.70
C THR A 9 5.51 -2.05 18.09
N HIS A 10 5.47 -1.17 19.08
CA HIS A 10 5.12 -1.54 20.46
C HIS A 10 3.65 -1.97 20.59
N ASN A 11 2.74 -1.25 19.93
CA ASN A 11 1.32 -1.61 19.92
C ASN A 11 1.08 -2.97 19.24
N LEU A 12 1.78 -3.25 18.13
CA LEU A 12 1.74 -4.55 17.47
C LEU A 12 2.21 -5.68 18.40
N GLU A 13 3.29 -5.48 19.17
CA GLU A 13 3.77 -6.45 20.15
C GLU A 13 2.72 -6.72 21.25
N ILE A 14 2.09 -5.66 21.80
CA ILE A 14 1.05 -5.79 22.82
C ILE A 14 -0.18 -6.54 22.28
N VAL A 15 -0.61 -6.21 21.05
CA VAL A 15 -1.76 -6.86 20.40
C VAL A 15 -1.44 -8.33 20.14
N ASN A 16 -0.28 -8.64 19.55
CA ASN A 16 0.15 -10.00 19.26
C ASN A 16 0.30 -10.85 20.54
N ALA A 17 0.72 -10.25 21.66
CA ALA A 17 0.79 -10.94 22.96
C ALA A 17 -0.59 -11.28 23.55
N ARG A 18 -1.65 -10.58 23.13
CA ARG A 18 -3.03 -10.77 23.61
C ARG A 18 -3.89 -11.66 22.72
N ILE A 19 -3.42 -12.02 21.51
CA ILE A 19 -4.13 -12.92 20.60
C ILE A 19 -4.04 -14.35 21.16
N LYS A 20 -5.20 -14.89 21.55
CA LYS A 20 -5.35 -16.21 22.18
C LYS A 20 -5.17 -17.36 21.17
N ASP A 21 -5.46 -17.10 19.91
CA ASP A 21 -5.35 -18.05 18.80
C ASP A 21 -4.27 -17.58 17.81
N ARG A 22 -3.07 -18.15 17.94
CA ARG A 22 -1.93 -17.74 17.12
C ARG A 22 -2.07 -18.42 15.77
N ILE A 23 -2.32 -17.64 14.72
CA ILE A 23 -2.19 -18.14 13.35
C ILE A 23 -0.69 -18.38 13.12
N ILE A 24 -0.25 -19.62 13.23
CA ILE A 24 1.13 -20.02 12.91
C ILE A 24 1.21 -20.06 11.39
N LEU A 25 1.61 -18.93 10.81
CA LEU A 25 1.96 -18.88 9.39
C LEU A 25 3.20 -19.78 9.19
N PRO A 26 3.25 -20.60 8.13
CA PRO A 26 4.44 -21.39 7.83
C PRO A 26 5.64 -20.45 7.63
N ASP A 27 6.84 -20.89 8.00
CA ASP A 27 8.06 -20.12 7.82
C ASP A 27 8.15 -19.61 6.38
N GLU A 28 8.16 -18.30 6.21
CA GLU A 28 8.24 -17.69 4.89
C GLU A 28 9.59 -18.05 4.24
N PHE A 29 9.57 -18.33 2.93
CA PHE A 29 10.78 -18.55 2.17
C PHE A 29 11.70 -17.33 2.29
N PHE A 30 13.00 -17.54 2.55
CA PHE A 30 13.92 -16.45 2.95
C PHE A 30 13.95 -15.25 1.98
N LEU A 31 13.70 -15.45 0.68
CA LEU A 31 13.62 -14.35 -0.29
C LEU A 31 12.38 -13.47 -0.10
N VAL A 32 11.27 -14.05 0.36
CA VAL A 32 10.03 -13.31 0.67
C VAL A 32 10.27 -12.43 1.88
N ASP A 33 10.83 -12.97 2.96
CA ASP A 33 11.18 -12.20 4.16
C ASP A 33 12.18 -11.06 3.84
N LEU A 34 13.21 -11.35 3.03
CA LEU A 34 14.17 -10.33 2.58
C LEU A 34 13.48 -9.22 1.77
N TYR A 35 12.59 -9.61 0.84
CA TYR A 35 11.82 -8.67 0.03
C TYR A 35 10.94 -7.76 0.90
N VAL A 36 10.17 -8.35 1.82
CA VAL A 36 9.30 -7.62 2.75
C VAL A 36 10.11 -6.67 3.61
N LYS A 37 11.29 -7.09 4.11
CA LYS A 37 12.20 -6.23 4.88
C LYS A 37 12.73 -5.04 4.07
N ILE A 38 13.14 -5.26 2.82
CA ILE A 38 13.61 -4.18 1.95
C ILE A 38 12.46 -3.21 1.65
N LYS A 39 11.32 -3.73 1.19
CA LYS A 39 10.11 -2.95 0.85
C LYS A 39 9.60 -2.13 2.03
N SER A 40 9.56 -2.72 3.22
CA SER A 40 9.03 -2.08 4.42
C SER A 40 9.96 -1.02 5.00
N ARG A 41 11.26 -1.01 4.69
CA ARG A 41 12.25 -0.08 5.30
C ARG A 41 12.01 1.40 5.01
N PHE A 42 11.47 1.74 3.85
CA PHE A 42 11.23 3.11 3.41
C PHE A 42 9.75 3.35 3.14
N THR A 43 9.27 4.58 3.39
CA THR A 43 7.93 5.03 2.98
C THR A 43 7.81 5.09 1.45
N LEU A 44 6.58 5.10 0.92
CA LEU A 44 6.35 5.29 -0.52
C LEU A 44 7.01 6.58 -1.05
N LYS A 45 6.97 7.67 -0.27
CA LYS A 45 7.61 8.94 -0.65
C LYS A 45 9.13 8.83 -0.75
N GLU A 46 9.77 8.15 0.21
CA GLU A 46 11.22 7.91 0.18
C GLU A 46 11.60 7.02 -1.00
N TRP A 47 10.83 5.97 -1.28
CA TRP A 47 11.02 5.12 -2.46
C TRP A 47 10.93 5.91 -3.77
N LEU A 48 9.94 6.79 -3.90
CA LEU A 48 9.80 7.69 -5.06
C LEU A 48 10.99 8.65 -5.17
N MET A 49 11.50 9.18 -4.06
CA MET A 49 12.68 10.05 -4.06
C MET A 49 13.93 9.30 -4.52
N ILE A 50 14.17 8.09 -3.99
CA ILE A 50 15.30 7.23 -4.38
C ILE A 50 15.20 6.90 -5.87
N GLY A 51 14.06 6.38 -6.34
CA GLY A 51 13.86 6.02 -7.75
C GLY A 51 14.04 7.22 -8.69
N GLY A 52 13.58 8.40 -8.28
CA GLY A 52 13.79 9.64 -9.04
C GLY A 52 15.27 10.02 -9.16
N ILE A 53 16.05 9.90 -8.08
CA ILE A 53 17.50 10.13 -8.09
C ILE A 53 18.20 9.09 -8.98
N THR A 54 17.82 7.81 -8.89
CA THR A 54 18.40 6.73 -9.70
C THR A 54 18.19 7.00 -11.19
N ILE A 55 16.97 7.37 -11.61
CA ILE A 55 16.68 7.75 -13.00
C ILE A 55 17.52 8.96 -13.41
N PHE A 56 17.58 9.99 -12.57
CA PHE A 56 18.34 11.21 -12.89
C PHE A 56 19.83 10.92 -13.14
N ILE A 57 20.45 10.12 -12.27
CA ILE A 57 21.85 9.69 -12.43
C ILE A 57 22.02 8.86 -13.71
N THR A 58 21.08 7.94 -13.99
CA THR A 58 21.12 7.11 -15.19
C THR A 58 21.08 7.95 -16.46
N VAL A 59 20.23 8.97 -16.50
CA VAL A 59 20.12 9.92 -17.63
C VAL A 59 21.41 10.73 -17.78
N ILE A 60 21.98 11.25 -16.70
CA ILE A 60 23.26 11.99 -16.76
C ILE A 60 24.37 11.10 -17.33
N LEU A 61 24.50 9.86 -16.84
CA LEU A 61 25.52 8.93 -17.30
C LEU A 61 25.32 8.56 -18.79
N PHE A 62 24.06 8.39 -19.21
CA PHE A 62 23.73 8.17 -20.61
C PHE A 62 24.09 9.38 -21.50
N LEU A 63 23.83 10.61 -21.07
CA LEU A 63 24.21 11.81 -21.82
C LEU A 63 25.74 11.96 -21.92
N LEU A 64 26.45 11.73 -20.80
CA LEU A 64 27.91 11.72 -20.80
C LEU A 64 28.46 10.65 -21.74
N SER A 65 27.84 9.46 -21.80
CA SER A 65 28.22 8.40 -22.75
C SER A 65 28.18 8.85 -24.21
N LYS A 66 27.29 9.78 -24.57
CA LYS A 66 27.15 10.30 -25.93
C LYS A 66 28.16 11.40 -26.25
N ILE A 67 28.56 12.18 -25.24
CA ILE A 67 29.56 13.24 -25.39
C ILE A 67 30.97 12.65 -25.46
N TYR A 68 31.25 11.65 -24.62
CA TYR A 68 32.52 10.92 -24.65
C TYR A 68 32.47 9.85 -25.74
N ILE A 69 32.93 10.21 -26.95
CA ILE A 69 32.98 9.38 -28.18
C ILE A 69 33.76 8.05 -28.02
N PHE A 70 34.41 7.79 -26.89
CA PHE A 70 35.20 6.58 -26.67
C PHE A 70 34.34 5.42 -26.17
N ASN A 71 34.53 4.26 -26.82
CA ASN A 71 33.91 2.97 -26.53
C ASN A 71 34.31 2.44 -25.14
N ASN A 72 33.73 3.03 -24.09
CA ASN A 72 33.96 2.63 -22.72
C ASN A 72 32.99 1.51 -22.34
N PHE A 73 33.40 0.27 -22.62
CA PHE A 73 32.68 -0.95 -22.22
C PHE A 73 32.21 -0.94 -20.75
N ILE A 74 33.01 -0.34 -19.86
CA ILE A 74 32.66 -0.18 -18.44
C ILE A 74 31.43 0.71 -18.27
N LEU A 75 31.34 1.81 -19.01
CA LEU A 75 30.26 2.78 -18.90
C LEU A 75 28.96 2.23 -19.48
N GLU A 76 29.01 1.49 -20.59
CA GLU A 76 27.84 0.78 -21.15
C GLU A 76 27.28 -0.25 -20.16
N ARG A 77 28.16 -1.04 -19.52
CA ARG A 77 27.73 -2.02 -18.49
C ARG A 77 27.14 -1.35 -17.26
N SER A 78 27.69 -0.21 -16.85
CA SER A 78 27.13 0.58 -15.73
C SER A 78 25.73 1.10 -16.06
N ILE A 79 25.50 1.59 -17.28
CA ILE A 79 24.16 2.04 -17.72
C ILE A 79 23.18 0.86 -17.72
N LEU A 80 23.58 -0.29 -18.28
CA LEU A 80 22.74 -1.50 -18.27
C LEU A 80 22.39 -1.94 -16.85
N PHE A 81 23.37 -1.94 -15.95
CA PHE A 81 23.14 -2.25 -14.53
C PHE A 81 22.15 -1.27 -13.89
N LEU A 82 22.29 0.02 -14.15
CA LEU A 82 21.37 1.03 -13.63
C LEU A 82 19.96 0.88 -14.19
N ILE A 83 19.80 0.51 -15.46
CA ILE A 83 18.48 0.22 -16.04
C ILE A 83 17.80 -0.95 -15.33
N VAL A 84 18.55 -2.03 -15.05
CA VAL A 84 18.04 -3.18 -14.28
C VAL A 84 17.64 -2.74 -12.86
N LEU A 85 18.50 -1.95 -12.21
CA LEU A 85 18.23 -1.42 -10.87
C LEU A 85 16.96 -0.57 -10.84
N VAL A 86 16.82 0.38 -11.78
CA VAL A 86 15.62 1.21 -11.94
C VAL A 86 14.37 0.34 -12.08
N THR A 87 14.44 -0.72 -12.89
CA THR A 87 13.31 -1.63 -13.12
C THR A 87 12.89 -2.32 -11.81
N ILE A 88 13.84 -2.83 -11.03
CA ILE A 88 13.57 -3.48 -9.75
C ILE A 88 12.98 -2.48 -8.74
N GLU A 89 13.61 -1.31 -8.59
CA GLU A 89 13.15 -0.26 -7.67
C GLU A 89 11.72 0.20 -7.99
N HIS A 90 11.39 0.38 -9.27
CA HIS A 90 10.05 0.80 -9.68
C HIS A 90 9.01 -0.30 -9.54
N GLY A 91 9.40 -1.57 -9.63
CA GLY A 91 8.55 -2.69 -9.23
C GLY A 91 8.18 -2.63 -7.74
N ILE A 92 9.15 -2.32 -6.88
CA ILE A 92 8.91 -2.14 -5.43
C ILE A 92 8.03 -0.92 -5.16
N ILE A 93 8.27 0.20 -5.85
CA ILE A 93 7.42 1.41 -5.76
C ILE A 93 5.97 1.08 -6.12
N LEU A 94 5.76 0.34 -7.21
CA LEU A 94 4.44 -0.04 -7.67
C LEU A 94 3.72 -0.95 -6.66
N ASP A 95 4.42 -1.95 -6.12
CA ASP A 95 3.86 -2.83 -5.08
C ASP A 95 3.49 -2.02 -3.82
N ARG A 96 4.38 -1.14 -3.36
CA ARG A 96 4.11 -0.21 -2.24
C ARG A 96 2.91 0.71 -2.51
N PHE A 97 2.74 1.15 -3.74
CA PHE A 97 1.62 1.99 -4.12
C PHE A 97 0.30 1.22 -3.98
N PHE A 98 0.25 -0.03 -4.44
CA PHE A 98 -0.93 -0.88 -4.23
C PHE A 98 -1.16 -1.16 -2.74
N ASP A 99 -0.12 -1.47 -1.97
CA ASP A 99 -0.24 -1.68 -0.52
C ASP A 99 -0.85 -0.46 0.20
N GLU A 100 -0.42 0.76 -0.12
CA GLU A 100 -0.94 1.98 0.53
C GLU A 100 -2.35 2.35 0.05
N ASN A 101 -2.74 1.94 -1.16
CA ASN A 101 -4.06 2.26 -1.70
C ASN A 101 -5.12 1.23 -1.30
N ASP A 102 -4.77 -0.05 -1.29
CA ASP A 102 -5.70 -1.13 -1.02
C ASP A 102 -5.90 -1.36 0.48
N ASN A 103 -4.91 -1.09 1.34
CA ASN A 103 -4.99 -1.44 2.77
C ASN A 103 -5.48 -0.29 3.69
N LYS A 104 -6.22 0.69 3.15
CA LYS A 104 -6.86 1.71 4.00
C LYS A 104 -8.00 1.07 4.77
N LEU A 105 -7.96 1.18 6.10
CA LEU A 105 -8.98 0.59 6.98
C LEU A 105 -9.82 1.69 7.62
N GLY A 106 -11.07 1.36 7.92
CA GLY A 106 -11.95 2.19 8.72
C GLY A 106 -12.85 1.33 9.61
N ILE A 107 -13.41 1.97 10.63
CA ILE A 107 -14.32 1.34 11.59
C ILE A 107 -15.67 2.03 11.53
N ILE A 108 -16.73 1.24 11.45
CA ILE A 108 -18.12 1.75 11.55
C ILE A 108 -18.38 2.21 12.98
N ILE A 109 -18.83 3.46 13.14
CA ILE A 109 -19.03 4.10 14.46
C ILE A 109 -20.49 4.23 14.88
N ASP A 110 -21.43 3.97 13.97
CA ASP A 110 -22.86 4.00 14.26
C ASP A 110 -23.39 2.60 14.53
N ASN A 111 -24.37 2.50 15.46
CA ASN A 111 -24.98 1.24 15.92
C ASN A 111 -25.38 0.30 14.77
N GLU A 112 -26.05 0.82 13.76
CA GLU A 112 -26.50 0.07 12.59
C GLU A 112 -26.47 0.99 11.36
N VAL A 113 -25.74 0.58 10.31
CA VAL A 113 -25.57 1.35 9.08
C VAL A 113 -26.07 0.54 7.89
N ASP A 114 -27.02 1.11 7.14
CA ASP A 114 -27.46 0.53 5.88
C ASP A 114 -26.34 0.64 4.83
N ALA A 115 -26.03 -0.47 4.18
CA ALA A 115 -25.02 -0.58 3.14
C ALA A 115 -25.70 -0.63 1.78
N TYR A 116 -25.34 0.30 0.90
CA TYR A 116 -26.04 0.55 -0.36
C TYR A 116 -25.30 -0.01 -1.58
N SER A 117 -26.01 -0.35 -2.65
CA SER A 117 -25.42 -0.82 -3.92
C SER A 117 -24.75 0.29 -4.73
N GLY A 118 -25.01 1.55 -4.39
CA GLY A 118 -24.45 2.72 -5.06
C GLY A 118 -24.51 3.96 -4.18
N PRO A 119 -23.88 5.07 -4.62
CA PRO A 119 -23.78 6.31 -3.84
C PRO A 119 -25.08 7.14 -3.89
N PHE A 120 -26.22 6.52 -3.59
CA PHE A 120 -27.54 7.13 -3.60
C PHE A 120 -28.51 6.39 -2.66
N TYR A 121 -29.47 7.14 -2.11
CA TYR A 121 -30.56 6.59 -1.32
C TYR A 121 -31.66 6.03 -2.23
N GLY A 122 -32.19 4.85 -1.91
CA GLY A 122 -33.34 4.25 -2.55
C GLY A 122 -33.76 2.97 -1.83
N ASP A 123 -35.07 2.71 -1.74
CA ASP A 123 -35.58 1.56 -0.97
C ASP A 123 -35.07 0.20 -1.51
N ASN A 124 -34.76 0.12 -2.81
CA ASN A 124 -34.19 -1.06 -3.46
C ASN A 124 -32.66 -1.04 -3.56
N SER A 125 -31.97 -0.03 -3.01
CA SER A 125 -30.50 0.04 -3.06
C SER A 125 -29.83 -0.50 -1.80
N ILE A 126 -30.57 -0.82 -0.73
CA ILE A 126 -30.00 -1.43 0.47
C ILE A 126 -29.67 -2.89 0.21
N LEU A 127 -28.39 -3.26 0.35
CA LEU A 127 -27.90 -4.63 0.17
C LEU A 127 -27.93 -5.42 1.49
N PHE A 128 -27.44 -4.80 2.57
CA PHE A 128 -27.34 -5.40 3.90
C PHE A 128 -27.09 -4.31 4.95
N LYS A 129 -27.09 -4.69 6.23
CA LYS A 129 -26.78 -3.81 7.35
C LYS A 129 -25.46 -4.16 8.00
N ILE A 130 -24.74 -3.15 8.47
CA ILE A 130 -23.44 -3.29 9.12
C ILE A 130 -23.54 -2.77 10.55
N ASN A 131 -23.01 -3.53 11.50
CA ASN A 131 -23.02 -3.17 12.91
C ASN A 131 -21.81 -2.29 13.27
N GLU A 132 -21.96 -1.50 14.33
CA GLU A 132 -20.86 -0.77 14.97
C GLU A 132 -19.66 -1.69 15.27
N GLY A 133 -18.46 -1.15 15.11
CA GLY A 133 -17.21 -1.87 15.38
C GLY A 133 -16.75 -2.78 14.24
N THR A 134 -17.53 -2.90 13.15
CA THR A 134 -17.09 -3.63 11.96
C THR A 134 -15.90 -2.93 11.30
N ILE A 135 -14.80 -3.65 11.11
CA ILE A 135 -13.62 -3.19 10.38
C ILE A 135 -13.86 -3.44 8.89
N VAL A 136 -13.71 -2.38 8.09
CA VAL A 136 -13.91 -2.44 6.64
C VAL A 136 -12.71 -1.83 5.93
N ARG A 137 -12.45 -2.32 4.73
CA ARG A 137 -11.43 -1.77 3.84
C ARG A 137 -12.04 -0.67 2.98
N LEU A 138 -11.33 0.44 2.84
CA LEU A 138 -11.82 1.64 2.18
C LEU A 138 -11.35 1.60 0.73
N SER A 139 -12.30 1.66 -0.21
CA SER A 139 -12.04 1.57 -1.64
C SER A 139 -12.03 2.96 -2.27
N GLN A 140 -13.21 3.58 -2.39
CA GLN A 140 -13.38 4.80 -3.16
C GLN A 140 -14.29 5.81 -2.46
N LEU A 141 -13.88 7.07 -2.44
CA LEU A 141 -14.70 8.18 -1.98
C LEU A 141 -15.40 8.86 -3.16
N GLN A 142 -16.72 9.07 -3.06
CA GLN A 142 -17.50 9.81 -4.03
C GLN A 142 -18.47 10.78 -3.33
N LYS A 143 -18.17 12.09 -3.39
CA LYS A 143 -18.91 13.14 -2.67
C LYS A 143 -19.00 12.82 -1.16
N ASN A 144 -20.20 12.50 -0.65
CA ASN A 144 -20.45 12.16 0.75
C ASN A 144 -20.58 10.65 0.98
N TRP A 145 -20.24 9.83 -0.02
CA TRP A 145 -20.33 8.39 0.04
C TRP A 145 -18.94 7.76 -0.03
N LEU A 146 -18.78 6.65 0.69
CA LEU A 146 -17.57 5.85 0.67
C LEU A 146 -17.93 4.41 0.31
N GLU A 147 -17.26 3.89 -0.72
CA GLU A 147 -17.28 2.48 -1.04
C GLU A 147 -16.37 1.73 -0.07
N ILE A 148 -16.93 0.74 0.60
CA ILE A 148 -16.27 -0.13 1.55
C ILE A 148 -16.27 -1.57 1.04
N ILE A 149 -15.25 -2.32 1.42
CA ILE A 149 -15.11 -3.74 1.14
C ILE A 149 -15.06 -4.47 2.48
N LEU A 150 -16.00 -5.38 2.70
CA LEU A 150 -16.05 -6.22 3.89
C LEU A 150 -15.02 -7.36 3.80
N LEU A 151 -14.77 -8.03 4.93
CA LEU A 151 -13.83 -9.15 5.02
C LEU A 151 -14.22 -10.34 4.12
N ASP A 152 -15.51 -10.50 3.82
CA ASP A 152 -16.04 -11.51 2.91
C ASP A 152 -15.90 -11.14 1.42
N GLY A 153 -15.39 -9.94 1.12
CA GLY A 153 -15.22 -9.40 -0.23
C GLY A 153 -16.43 -8.65 -0.78
N ASN A 154 -17.53 -8.57 -0.04
CA ASN A 154 -18.71 -7.81 -0.46
C ASN A 154 -18.42 -6.31 -0.47
N ARG A 155 -18.89 -5.64 -1.53
CA ARG A 155 -18.73 -4.19 -1.71
C ARG A 155 -20.05 -3.48 -1.48
N ALA A 156 -20.00 -2.35 -0.78
CA ALA A 156 -21.17 -1.51 -0.59
C ALA A 156 -20.76 -0.06 -0.35
N TRP A 157 -21.71 0.85 -0.52
CA TRP A 157 -21.56 2.27 -0.29
C TRP A 157 -22.21 2.67 1.02
N ILE A 158 -21.52 3.46 1.83
CA ILE A 158 -22.04 4.03 3.08
C ILE A 158 -21.81 5.54 3.13
N PRO A 159 -22.62 6.30 3.89
CA PRO A 159 -22.35 7.72 4.11
C PRO A 159 -21.05 7.92 4.89
N LEU A 160 -20.24 8.91 4.49
CA LEU A 160 -18.93 9.20 5.07
C LEU A 160 -18.97 9.51 6.57
N GLU A 161 -20.08 10.06 7.05
CA GLU A 161 -20.31 10.39 8.46
C GLU A 161 -20.42 9.16 9.38
N LYS A 162 -20.64 7.96 8.81
CA LYS A 162 -20.87 6.71 9.56
C LYS A 162 -19.59 5.92 9.83
N ILE A 163 -18.44 6.41 9.38
CA ILE A 163 -17.17 5.71 9.43
C ILE A 163 -16.06 6.59 9.99
N ARG A 164 -15.16 5.97 10.75
CA ARG A 164 -13.92 6.58 11.22
C ARG A 164 -12.71 5.92 10.54
N PHE A 165 -11.88 6.73 9.90
CA PHE A 165 -10.61 6.30 9.31
C PHE A 165 -9.59 5.91 10.38
N LEU A 166 -8.81 4.86 10.12
CA LEU A 166 -7.69 4.41 10.96
C LEU A 166 -6.35 4.96 10.47
#